data_AF-A0A4Y9ZK93-F1
#
_entry.id   AF-A0A4Y9ZK93-F1
#
_cell.length_a   1.000
_cell.length_b   1.000
_cell.length_c   1.000
_cell.angle_alpha   90.00
_cell.angle_beta   90.00
_cell.angle_gamma   90.00
#
_symmetry.space_group_name_H-M   'P 1'
#
loop_
_entity.id
_entity.type
_entity.pdbx_description
1 polymer ?
#
loop_
_entity_poly.entity_id
_entity_poly.type
_entity_poly.pdbx_seq_one_letter_code
_entity_poly.pdbx_strand_id
1 'polypeptide(L)'
;MPFLRLAHDPYFLNVGEIVDFADQIMEGLAFMHERGVAHRDCSEKNLMMDASAMYPLGFHPVKDLFLPDINIPARSTILSRSQVGGVRYYFVDFGISSIITPDAPSRLVLGLDGRDQDVPELSDEDPYDPFKVDIFTIGNLFRRLFYEHFSNLEFLAPMIDCMTRDDPAQRPTAAEALRQWTAIRKRISMLSLLWRLKRRNEGRIASIVADAQDLPHVSRQWLNWLISRR
;
A
#
# COMPACT_ATOMS: atom_id res chain seq x y z
N MET A 1 -5.60 6.21 -20.77
CA MET A 1 -5.33 5.67 -19.42
C MET A 1 -6.59 4.98 -18.93
N PRO A 2 -6.50 3.80 -18.32
CA PRO A 2 -7.66 3.19 -17.65
C PRO A 2 -8.15 4.13 -16.54
N PHE A 3 -9.44 4.06 -16.21
CA PHE A 3 -9.93 4.72 -15.00
C PHE A 3 -9.32 4.00 -13.81
N LEU A 4 -8.61 4.73 -12.96
CA LEU A 4 -8.00 4.16 -11.77
C LEU A 4 -9.02 4.14 -10.62
N ARG A 5 -8.87 3.19 -9.71
CA ARG A 5 -9.59 3.15 -8.42
C ARG A 5 -8.64 3.40 -7.27
N LEU A 6 -9.17 3.78 -6.12
CA LEU A 6 -8.39 3.86 -4.88
C LEU A 6 -7.77 2.50 -4.56
N ALA A 7 -6.50 2.49 -4.15
CA ALA A 7 -5.77 1.25 -3.93
C ALA A 7 -6.40 0.34 -2.87
N HIS A 8 -7.10 0.91 -1.88
CA HIS A 8 -7.77 0.19 -0.79
C HIS A 8 -9.23 -0.20 -1.10
N ASP A 9 -9.77 0.19 -2.26
CA ASP A 9 -11.16 -0.08 -2.63
C ASP A 9 -11.26 -0.87 -3.96
N PRO A 10 -11.71 -2.14 -3.93
CA PRO A 10 -12.25 -2.88 -2.78
C PRO A 10 -11.17 -3.29 -1.77
N TYR A 11 -11.56 -3.61 -0.54
CA TYR A 11 -10.62 -4.00 0.52
C TYR A 11 -9.70 -5.17 0.12
N PHE A 12 -8.51 -5.19 0.72
CA PHE A 12 -7.58 -6.31 0.63
C PHE A 12 -8.17 -7.55 1.32
N LEU A 13 -8.00 -8.74 0.74
CA LEU A 13 -8.62 -9.97 1.23
C LEU A 13 -7.66 -10.91 1.99
N ASN A 14 -6.40 -10.95 1.56
CA ASN A 14 -5.39 -11.83 2.13
C ASN A 14 -4.06 -11.09 2.31
N VAL A 15 -3.14 -11.70 3.06
CA VAL A 15 -1.81 -11.14 3.33
C VAL A 15 -1.04 -10.90 2.03
N GLY A 16 -1.19 -11.77 1.03
CA GLY A 16 -0.52 -11.68 -0.26
C GLY A 16 -0.86 -10.42 -1.03
N GLU A 17 -2.13 -9.97 -1.01
CA GLU A 17 -2.51 -8.72 -1.66
C GLU A 17 -1.86 -7.49 -1.00
N ILE A 18 -1.72 -7.49 0.34
CA ILE A 18 -1.03 -6.41 1.06
C ILE A 18 0.47 -6.44 0.79
N VAL A 19 1.04 -7.64 0.70
CA VAL A 19 2.46 -7.83 0.39
C VAL A 19 2.78 -7.37 -1.04
N ASP A 20 1.93 -7.69 -2.03
CA ASP A 20 2.06 -7.19 -3.40
C ASP A 20 1.95 -5.66 -3.48
N PHE A 21 1.02 -5.07 -2.74
CA PHE A 21 0.92 -3.62 -2.59
C PHE A 21 2.19 -3.02 -1.99
N ALA A 22 2.69 -3.58 -0.89
CA ALA A 22 3.90 -3.09 -0.24
C ALA A 22 5.14 -3.23 -1.14
N ASP A 23 5.27 -4.34 -1.88
CA ASP A 23 6.33 -4.54 -2.89
C ASP A 23 6.33 -3.36 -3.89
N GLN A 24 5.18 -3.04 -4.50
CA GLN A 24 5.09 -2.00 -5.52
C GLN A 24 5.23 -0.57 -4.96
N ILE A 25 4.64 -0.27 -3.81
CA ILE A 25 4.69 1.07 -3.21
C ILE A 25 6.10 1.43 -2.75
N MET A 26 6.83 0.48 -2.14
CA MET A 26 8.20 0.71 -1.69
C MET A 26 9.16 0.87 -2.88
N GLU A 27 8.96 0.10 -3.96
CA GLU A 27 9.72 0.26 -5.21
C GLU A 27 9.46 1.61 -5.87
N GLY A 28 8.19 2.01 -5.99
CA GLY A 28 7.80 3.29 -6.59
C GLY A 28 8.33 4.48 -5.79
N LEU A 29 8.29 4.42 -4.45
CA LEU A 29 8.86 5.45 -3.58
C LEU A 29 10.37 5.59 -3.78
N ALA A 30 11.11 4.48 -3.77
CA ALA A 30 12.55 4.48 -4.00
C ALA A 30 12.91 5.05 -5.38
N PHE A 31 12.14 4.69 -6.41
CA PHE A 31 12.33 5.20 -7.77
C PHE A 31 12.10 6.72 -7.86
N MET A 32 11.04 7.25 -7.24
CA MET A 32 10.79 8.70 -7.22
C MET A 32 11.92 9.44 -6.54
N HIS A 33 12.35 8.96 -5.37
CA HIS A 33 13.43 9.58 -4.59
C HIS A 33 14.78 9.52 -5.33
N GLU A 34 15.08 8.41 -6.02
CA GLU A 34 16.27 8.29 -6.87
C GLU A 34 16.30 9.33 -7.99
N ARG A 35 15.14 9.77 -8.48
CA ARG A 35 15.00 10.83 -9.48
C ARG A 35 14.90 12.24 -8.89
N GLY A 36 15.14 12.40 -7.59
CA GLY A 36 15.06 13.68 -6.91
C GLY A 36 13.64 14.21 -6.76
N VAL A 37 12.63 13.35 -6.86
CA VAL A 37 11.22 13.72 -6.69
C VAL A 37 10.74 13.30 -5.31
N ALA A 38 10.31 14.26 -4.50
CA ALA A 38 9.58 14.03 -3.26
C ALA A 38 8.10 14.34 -3.48
N HIS A 39 7.22 13.39 -3.18
CA HIS A 39 5.80 13.51 -3.49
C HIS A 39 5.07 14.46 -2.53
N ARG A 40 5.41 14.39 -1.23
CA ARG A 40 4.89 15.17 -0.10
C ARG A 40 3.43 14.91 0.30
N ASP A 41 2.71 14.04 -0.42
CA ASP A 41 1.35 13.61 -0.06
C ASP A 41 1.12 12.15 -0.48
N CYS A 42 1.96 11.24 0.00
CA CYS A 42 1.82 9.80 -0.23
C CYS A 42 0.65 9.16 0.55
N SER A 43 -0.44 9.90 0.75
CA SER A 43 -1.62 9.45 1.49
C SER A 43 -2.46 8.45 0.69
N GLU A 44 -3.34 7.72 1.39
CA GLU A 44 -4.22 6.69 0.81
C GLU A 44 -5.03 7.17 -0.41
N LYS A 45 -5.39 8.45 -0.47
CA LYS A 45 -6.16 9.03 -1.59
C LYS A 45 -5.33 9.28 -2.85
N ASN A 46 -4.02 9.31 -2.74
CA ASN A 46 -3.08 9.47 -3.85
C ASN A 46 -2.43 8.14 -4.28
N LEU A 47 -2.85 7.03 -3.67
CA LEU A 47 -2.47 5.69 -4.10
C LEU A 47 -3.65 5.04 -4.82
N MET A 48 -3.46 4.81 -6.11
CA MET A 48 -4.49 4.31 -7.02
C MET A 48 -4.07 2.97 -7.59
N MET A 49 -5.00 2.24 -8.21
CA MET A 49 -4.73 1.00 -8.91
C MET A 49 -5.49 0.91 -10.23
N ASP A 50 -4.90 0.20 -11.19
CA ASP A 50 -5.64 -0.27 -12.36
C ASP A 50 -6.44 -1.51 -11.98
N ALA A 51 -7.75 -1.30 -11.81
CA ALA A 51 -8.69 -2.35 -11.42
C ALA A 51 -9.35 -3.04 -12.62
N SER A 52 -8.95 -2.73 -13.86
CA SER A 52 -9.68 -3.21 -15.07
C SER A 52 -9.84 -4.73 -15.09
N ALA A 53 -8.81 -5.48 -14.70
CA ALA A 53 -8.87 -6.94 -14.64
C ALA A 53 -9.81 -7.47 -13.54
N MET A 54 -9.96 -6.74 -12.43
CA MET A 54 -10.86 -7.09 -11.32
C MET A 54 -12.34 -6.92 -11.69
N TYR A 55 -12.63 -6.10 -12.69
CA TYR A 55 -13.98 -5.76 -13.13
C TYR A 55 -14.16 -6.15 -14.60
N PRO A 56 -14.39 -7.44 -14.91
CA PRO A 56 -14.49 -7.94 -16.28
C PRO A 56 -15.64 -7.29 -17.09
N LEU A 57 -16.68 -6.80 -16.39
CA LEU A 57 -17.79 -6.05 -16.99
C LEU A 57 -17.59 -4.52 -16.95
N GLY A 58 -16.43 -4.06 -16.49
CA GLY A 58 -16.11 -2.66 -16.25
C GLY A 58 -16.72 -2.10 -14.97
N PHE A 59 -16.38 -0.84 -14.68
CA PHE A 59 -16.94 -0.05 -13.58
C PHE A 59 -17.06 1.41 -14.01
N HIS A 60 -17.98 2.14 -13.39
CA HIS A 60 -18.16 3.55 -13.65
C HIS A 60 -17.09 4.38 -12.89
N PRO A 61 -16.47 5.40 -13.51
CA PRO A 61 -15.36 6.15 -12.91
C PRO A 61 -15.69 6.98 -11.68
N VAL A 62 -16.93 7.49 -11.59
CA VAL A 62 -17.40 8.28 -10.43
C VAL A 62 -18.28 7.44 -9.48
N LYS A 63 -19.26 6.72 -10.02
CA LYS A 63 -20.14 5.80 -9.28
C LYS A 63 -19.58 4.37 -9.29
N ASP A 64 -18.44 4.19 -8.66
CA ASP A 64 -17.63 2.97 -8.62
C ASP A 64 -18.36 1.67 -8.17
N LEU A 65 -19.56 1.78 -7.60
CA LEU A 65 -20.47 0.67 -7.29
C LEU A 65 -21.33 0.19 -8.47
N PHE A 66 -21.25 0.85 -9.64
CA PHE A 66 -22.07 0.58 -10.81
C PHE A 66 -21.21 0.21 -12.03
N LEU A 67 -21.81 -0.54 -12.96
CA LEU A 67 -21.26 -0.76 -14.30
C LEU A 67 -21.17 0.57 -15.07
N PRO A 68 -20.39 0.61 -16.18
CA PRO A 68 -20.18 1.86 -16.93
C PRO A 68 -21.47 2.56 -17.39
N ASP A 69 -22.57 1.83 -17.52
CA ASP A 69 -23.88 2.35 -17.94
C ASP A 69 -24.74 2.89 -16.78
N ILE A 70 -24.26 2.84 -15.53
CA ILE A 70 -24.91 3.34 -14.29
C ILE A 70 -26.17 2.55 -13.89
N ASN A 71 -26.66 1.63 -14.71
CA ASN A 71 -27.94 0.97 -14.48
C ASN A 71 -27.82 -0.27 -13.59
N ILE A 72 -26.65 -0.91 -13.58
CA ILE A 72 -26.44 -2.20 -12.92
C ILE A 72 -25.37 -2.06 -11.83
N PRO A 73 -25.62 -2.50 -10.58
CA PRO A 73 -24.58 -2.58 -9.57
C PRO A 73 -23.45 -3.53 -10.00
N ALA A 74 -22.20 -3.07 -9.96
CA ALA A 74 -21.02 -3.86 -10.36
C ALA A 74 -20.68 -5.01 -9.38
N ARG A 75 -21.32 -5.05 -8.20
CA ARG A 75 -20.95 -5.90 -7.05
C ARG A 75 -21.00 -7.41 -7.30
N SER A 76 -21.75 -7.90 -8.29
CA SER A 76 -21.93 -9.34 -8.50
C SER A 76 -20.81 -10.02 -9.30
N THR A 77 -19.83 -9.26 -9.84
CA THR A 77 -18.82 -9.80 -10.77
C THR A 77 -17.38 -9.40 -10.45
N ILE A 78 -17.14 -8.86 -9.25
CA ILE A 78 -15.80 -8.39 -8.85
C ILE A 78 -14.90 -9.58 -8.53
N LEU A 79 -13.75 -9.64 -9.20
CA LEU A 79 -12.67 -10.58 -8.89
C LEU A 79 -11.69 -9.95 -7.88
N SER A 80 -11.10 -10.75 -7.00
CA SER A 80 -10.05 -10.28 -6.10
C SER A 80 -8.75 -10.00 -6.83
N ARG A 81 -7.83 -9.24 -6.20
CA ARG A 81 -6.52 -8.95 -6.77
C ARG A 81 -5.73 -10.24 -6.99
N SER A 82 -5.81 -11.17 -6.03
CA SER A 82 -5.17 -12.49 -6.18
C SER A 82 -5.77 -13.32 -7.33
N GLN A 83 -7.08 -13.23 -7.59
CA GLN A 83 -7.72 -14.00 -8.67
C GLN A 83 -7.29 -13.53 -10.07
N VAL A 84 -6.94 -12.26 -10.22
CA VAL A 84 -6.50 -11.68 -11.50
C VAL A 84 -4.99 -11.68 -11.67
N GLY A 85 -4.24 -12.26 -10.71
CA GLY A 85 -2.79 -12.34 -10.75
C GLY A 85 -2.06 -11.07 -10.28
N GLY A 86 -2.75 -10.19 -9.55
CA GLY A 86 -2.24 -8.91 -9.08
C GLY A 86 -2.77 -7.71 -9.88
N VAL A 87 -2.53 -6.51 -9.36
CA VAL A 87 -2.88 -5.24 -10.01
C VAL A 87 -1.67 -4.32 -10.05
N ARG A 88 -1.73 -3.27 -10.86
CA ARG A 88 -0.70 -2.21 -10.86
C ARG A 88 -1.14 -1.06 -9.98
N TYR A 89 -0.28 -0.64 -9.07
CA TYR A 89 -0.49 0.53 -8.22
C TYR A 89 0.24 1.75 -8.77
N TYR A 90 -0.31 2.94 -8.49
CA TYR A 90 0.18 4.21 -9.01
C TYR A 90 0.16 5.27 -7.91
N PHE A 91 1.25 6.01 -7.80
CA PHE A 91 1.26 7.32 -7.17
C PHE A 91 0.62 8.32 -8.13
N VAL A 92 -0.33 9.12 -7.64
CA VAL A 92 -1.00 10.16 -8.42
C VAL A 92 -1.01 11.47 -7.66
N ASP A 93 -1.39 12.55 -8.35
CA ASP A 93 -1.53 13.89 -7.77
C ASP A 93 -0.21 14.45 -7.20
N PHE A 94 0.66 14.84 -8.12
CA PHE A 94 1.95 15.48 -7.82
C PHE A 94 1.82 17.00 -7.58
N GLY A 95 0.63 17.48 -7.24
CA GLY A 95 0.31 18.92 -7.18
C GLY A 95 1.16 19.72 -6.17
N ILE A 96 1.65 19.06 -5.13
CA ILE A 96 2.50 19.66 -4.08
C ILE A 96 3.93 19.07 -4.05
N SER A 97 4.28 18.25 -5.04
CA SER A 97 5.56 17.55 -5.08
C SER A 97 6.72 18.52 -5.35
N SER A 98 7.90 18.13 -4.90
CA SER A 98 9.13 18.90 -5.07
C SER A 98 10.12 18.13 -5.92
N ILE A 99 10.74 18.82 -6.87
CA ILE A 99 11.86 18.29 -7.67
C ILE A 99 13.14 18.95 -7.16
N ILE A 100 14.02 18.14 -6.59
CA ILE A 100 15.32 18.56 -6.06
C ILE A 100 16.38 17.99 -6.99
N THR A 101 16.90 18.83 -7.86
CA THR A 101 17.98 18.46 -8.78
C THR A 101 19.33 18.43 -8.06
N PRO A 102 20.36 17.73 -8.60
CA PRO A 102 21.67 17.68 -7.97
C PRO A 102 22.34 19.05 -7.76
N ASP A 103 22.00 20.04 -8.58
CA ASP A 103 22.47 21.42 -8.55
C ASP A 103 21.57 22.38 -7.75
N ALA A 104 20.49 21.88 -7.14
CA ALA A 104 19.57 22.70 -6.36
C ALA A 104 20.31 23.39 -5.19
N PRO A 105 20.06 24.70 -4.96
CA PRO A 105 20.75 25.47 -3.91
C PRO A 105 20.36 25.02 -2.50
N SER A 106 19.18 24.42 -2.34
CA SER A 106 18.70 23.80 -1.10
C SER A 106 17.93 22.53 -1.44
N ARG A 107 18.03 21.53 -0.55
CA ARG A 107 17.22 20.30 -0.60
C ARG A 107 16.00 20.37 0.32
N LEU A 108 15.84 21.47 1.05
CA LEU A 108 14.78 21.64 2.04
C LEU A 108 13.62 22.46 1.47
N VAL A 109 12.43 22.21 1.98
CA VAL A 109 11.19 22.88 1.57
C VAL A 109 10.45 23.44 2.79
N LEU A 110 9.51 24.34 2.54
CA LEU A 110 8.54 24.84 3.50
C LEU A 110 7.13 24.37 3.08
N GLY A 111 6.18 24.49 4.00
CA GLY A 111 4.77 24.25 3.74
C GLY A 111 4.14 23.29 4.73
N LEU A 112 2.86 23.52 5.02
CA LEU A 112 2.00 22.62 5.79
C LEU A 112 1.15 21.68 4.93
N ASP A 113 1.30 21.76 3.60
CA ASP A 113 0.52 20.98 2.64
C ASP A 113 0.78 19.46 2.77
N GLY A 114 -0.28 18.68 2.55
CA GLY A 114 -0.28 17.22 2.63
C GLY A 114 -1.45 16.71 3.47
N ARG A 115 -1.98 15.52 3.18
CA ARG A 115 -3.15 15.02 3.94
C ARG A 115 -2.75 14.41 5.27
N ASP A 116 -1.53 13.90 5.39
CA ASP A 116 -1.05 13.34 6.64
C ASP A 116 -0.44 14.42 7.54
N GLN A 117 -1.27 14.94 8.43
CA GLN A 117 -0.90 16.02 9.37
C GLN A 117 -0.20 15.49 10.64
N ASP A 118 0.10 14.19 10.72
CA ASP A 118 0.93 13.62 11.80
C ASP A 118 2.43 13.86 11.60
N VAL A 119 2.85 14.35 10.41
CA VAL A 119 4.26 14.60 10.08
C VAL A 119 4.81 15.72 11.01
N PRO A 120 5.74 15.42 11.92
CA PRO A 120 6.11 16.35 13.00
C PRO A 120 6.84 17.62 12.53
N GLU A 121 7.55 17.55 11.40
CA GLU A 121 8.40 18.64 10.90
C GLU A 121 7.73 19.57 9.88
N LEU A 122 6.44 19.40 9.56
CA LEU A 122 5.74 20.32 8.66
C LEU A 122 5.74 21.73 9.26
N SER A 123 6.26 22.69 8.51
CA SER A 123 6.37 24.09 8.95
C SER A 123 6.39 25.05 7.76
N ASP A 124 5.79 26.22 7.95
CA ASP A 124 5.88 27.35 7.01
C ASP A 124 7.11 28.24 7.28
N GLU A 125 7.79 28.04 8.41
CA GLU A 125 8.92 28.87 8.85
C GLU A 125 10.25 28.11 8.85
N ASP A 126 10.22 26.83 9.25
CA ASP A 126 11.41 25.99 9.39
C ASP A 126 11.54 25.01 8.22
N PRO A 127 12.58 25.12 7.37
CA PRO A 127 12.74 24.22 6.23
C PRO A 127 13.02 22.78 6.65
N TYR A 128 12.37 21.82 5.98
CA TYR A 128 12.50 20.39 6.26
C TYR A 128 12.82 19.56 5.00
N ASP A 129 13.28 18.32 5.20
CA ASP A 129 13.61 17.38 4.13
C ASP A 129 12.33 16.71 3.60
N PRO A 130 11.87 17.02 2.36
CA PRO A 130 10.62 16.48 1.85
C PRO A 130 10.69 14.98 1.56
N PHE A 131 11.88 14.42 1.36
CA PHE A 131 12.02 12.97 1.19
C PHE A 131 11.69 12.25 2.50
N LYS A 132 12.05 12.82 3.65
CA LYS A 132 11.74 12.24 4.96
C LYS A 132 10.26 12.35 5.32
N VAL A 133 9.56 13.34 4.78
CA VAL A 133 8.10 13.43 4.85
C VAL A 133 7.47 12.23 4.14
N ASP A 134 7.85 11.92 2.90
CA ASP A 134 7.31 10.76 2.19
C ASP A 134 7.54 9.43 2.94
N ILE A 135 8.73 9.26 3.53
CA ILE A 135 9.05 8.08 4.35
C ILE A 135 8.08 7.95 5.52
N PHE A 136 7.85 9.05 6.25
CA PHE A 136 6.91 9.06 7.36
C PHE A 136 5.50 8.76 6.89
N THR A 137 5.01 9.45 5.85
CA THR A 137 3.65 9.29 5.34
C THR A 137 3.38 7.85 4.88
N ILE A 138 4.31 7.22 4.18
CA ILE A 138 4.16 5.81 3.77
C ILE A 138 4.22 4.86 4.97
N GLY A 139 5.13 5.08 5.93
CA GLY A 139 5.17 4.29 7.17
C GLY A 139 3.85 4.39 7.95
N ASN A 140 3.31 5.60 8.06
CA ASN A 140 2.06 5.89 8.75
C ASN A 140 0.85 5.31 8.00
N LEU A 141 0.89 5.28 6.66
CA LEU A 141 -0.09 4.60 5.83
C LEU A 141 -0.12 3.09 6.11
N PHE A 142 1.02 2.41 6.14
CA PHE A 142 1.07 0.99 6.51
C PHE A 142 0.58 0.74 7.94
N ARG A 143 0.89 1.66 8.87
CA ARG A 143 0.42 1.62 10.25
C ARG A 143 -1.11 1.63 10.33
N ARG A 144 -1.71 2.68 9.76
CA ARG A 144 -3.16 2.97 9.83
C ARG A 144 -3.99 1.98 9.02
N LEU A 145 -3.59 1.64 7.80
CA LEU A 145 -4.40 0.76 6.94
C LEU A 145 -4.31 -0.72 7.33
N PHE A 146 -3.20 -1.15 7.92
CA PHE A 146 -2.91 -2.57 8.07
C PHE A 146 -2.53 -2.97 9.49
N TYR A 147 -1.44 -2.41 10.02
CA TYR A 147 -0.85 -2.89 11.27
C TYR A 147 -1.80 -2.75 12.47
N GLU A 148 -2.54 -1.65 12.57
CA GLU A 148 -3.51 -1.41 13.65
C GLU A 148 -4.75 -2.32 13.56
N HIS A 149 -5.06 -2.83 12.37
CA HIS A 149 -6.27 -3.61 12.13
C HIS A 149 -6.04 -5.12 12.14
N PHE A 150 -4.86 -5.61 11.70
CA PHE A 150 -4.63 -7.03 11.48
C PHE A 150 -3.46 -7.60 12.28
N SER A 151 -3.71 -8.66 13.04
CA SER A 151 -2.70 -9.30 13.91
C SER A 151 -1.68 -10.11 13.14
N ASN A 152 -2.04 -10.68 11.99
CA ASN A 152 -1.13 -11.47 11.16
C ASN A 152 -0.26 -10.62 10.23
N LEU A 153 -0.18 -9.29 10.46
CA LEU A 153 0.69 -8.35 9.74
C LEU A 153 1.75 -7.70 10.66
N GLU A 154 2.02 -8.30 11.82
CA GLU A 154 3.02 -7.82 12.78
C GLU A 154 4.45 -7.75 12.20
N PHE A 155 4.73 -8.49 11.14
CA PHE A 155 6.01 -8.41 10.43
C PHE A 155 6.28 -7.03 9.80
N LEU A 156 5.26 -6.17 9.65
CA LEU A 156 5.41 -4.79 9.18
C LEU A 156 6.01 -3.86 10.25
N ALA A 157 5.88 -4.21 11.54
CA ALA A 157 6.25 -3.31 12.65
C ALA A 157 7.66 -2.75 12.56
N PRO A 158 8.73 -3.56 12.32
CA PRO A 158 10.09 -3.02 12.30
C PRO A 158 10.32 -1.94 11.22
N MET A 159 9.61 -2.06 10.09
CA MET A 159 9.66 -1.08 9.00
C MET A 159 8.85 0.17 9.35
N ILE A 160 7.64 -0.01 9.88
CA ILE A 160 6.79 1.11 10.32
C ILE A 160 7.52 1.94 11.37
N ASP A 161 8.03 1.30 12.43
CA ASP A 161 8.66 1.95 13.57
C ASP A 161 9.88 2.81 13.17
N CYS A 162 10.65 2.38 12.17
CA CYS A 162 11.80 3.16 11.70
C CYS A 162 11.39 4.29 10.74
N MET A 163 10.34 4.09 9.94
CA MET A 163 9.84 5.09 8.99
C MET A 163 9.06 6.21 9.67
N THR A 164 8.38 5.94 10.79
CA THR A 164 7.54 6.90 11.51
C THR A 164 8.19 7.50 12.76
N ARG A 165 9.53 7.56 12.81
CA ARG A 165 10.25 8.23 13.92
C ARG A 165 9.99 9.73 13.90
N ASP A 166 9.85 10.35 15.06
CA ASP A 166 9.62 11.80 15.13
C ASP A 166 10.76 12.60 14.50
N ASP A 167 12.00 12.25 14.86
CA ASP A 167 13.21 12.85 14.29
C ASP A 167 13.44 12.38 12.83
N PRO A 168 13.35 13.27 11.83
CA PRO A 168 13.52 12.92 10.42
C PRO A 168 14.92 12.38 10.10
N ALA A 169 15.95 12.77 10.87
CA ALA A 169 17.32 12.29 10.68
C ALA A 169 17.46 10.80 11.01
N GLN A 170 16.59 10.27 11.86
CA GLN A 170 16.61 8.87 12.29
C GLN A 170 15.79 7.94 11.38
N ARG A 171 15.00 8.50 10.46
CA ARG A 171 14.26 7.73 9.46
C ARG A 171 15.20 7.26 8.35
N PRO A 172 14.98 6.06 7.78
CA PRO A 172 15.77 5.57 6.66
C PRO A 172 15.53 6.42 5.40
N THR A 173 16.44 6.33 4.44
CA THR A 173 16.17 6.71 3.04
C THR A 173 15.19 5.73 2.39
N ALA A 174 14.54 6.10 1.28
CA ALA A 174 13.64 5.17 0.57
C ALA A 174 14.37 3.91 0.08
N ALA A 175 15.62 4.04 -0.36
CA ALA A 175 16.44 2.90 -0.74
C ALA A 175 16.74 1.96 0.44
N GLU A 176 16.99 2.51 1.63
CA GLU A 176 17.16 1.72 2.86
C GLU A 176 15.86 1.06 3.31
N ALA A 177 14.74 1.79 3.25
CA ALA A 177 13.43 1.27 3.59
C ALA A 177 13.02 0.12 2.66
N LEU A 178 13.26 0.25 1.34
CA LEU A 178 13.05 -0.83 0.37
C LEU A 178 13.93 -2.06 0.66
N ARG A 179 15.20 -1.86 1.06
CA ARG A 179 16.06 -2.98 1.47
C ARG A 179 15.53 -3.69 2.73
N GLN A 180 15.05 -2.92 3.72
CA GLN A 180 14.44 -3.49 4.92
C GLN A 180 13.17 -4.28 4.57
N TRP A 181 12.29 -3.71 3.74
CA TRP A 181 11.10 -4.38 3.23
C TRP A 181 11.45 -5.68 2.51
N THR A 182 12.43 -5.64 1.59
CA THR A 182 12.90 -6.84 0.87
C THR A 182 13.38 -7.94 1.83
N ALA A 183 14.04 -7.57 2.93
CA ALA A 183 14.49 -8.52 3.94
C ALA A 183 13.31 -9.13 4.73
N ILE A 184 12.28 -8.35 5.05
CA ILE A 184 11.04 -8.81 5.67
C ILE A 184 10.29 -9.75 4.72
N ARG A 185 10.11 -9.33 3.46
CA ARG A 185 9.40 -10.04 2.38
C ARG A 185 9.92 -11.47 2.17
N LYS A 186 11.24 -11.68 2.27
CA LYS A 186 11.89 -12.99 2.13
C LYS A 186 11.54 -13.98 3.25
N ARG A 187 11.08 -13.49 4.40
CA ARG A 187 10.72 -14.33 5.56
C ARG A 187 9.24 -14.71 5.57
N ILE A 188 8.43 -14.12 4.70
CA ILE A 188 7.00 -14.41 4.61
C ILE A 188 6.81 -15.71 3.84
N SER A 189 6.22 -16.71 4.48
CA SER A 189 5.98 -18.01 3.86
C SER A 189 4.86 -17.94 2.81
N MET A 190 4.89 -18.84 1.83
CA MET A 190 3.80 -18.94 0.84
C MET A 190 2.44 -19.16 1.50
N LEU A 191 2.37 -19.99 2.56
CA LEU A 191 1.12 -20.21 3.29
C LEU A 191 0.61 -18.94 3.96
N SER A 192 1.51 -18.11 4.50
CA SER A 192 1.16 -16.82 5.08
C SER A 192 0.56 -15.89 4.04
N LEU A 193 1.12 -15.82 2.82
CA LEU A 193 0.60 -14.99 1.73
C LEU A 193 -0.82 -15.38 1.33
N LEU A 194 -1.13 -16.68 1.33
CA LEU A 194 -2.45 -17.18 0.96
C LEU A 194 -3.50 -16.99 2.05
N TRP A 195 -3.07 -16.76 3.30
CA TRP A 195 -3.97 -16.70 4.44
C TRP A 195 -4.80 -15.42 4.45
N ARG A 196 -6.08 -15.54 4.84
CA ARG A 196 -6.94 -14.38 5.12
C ARG A 196 -6.33 -13.41 6.12
N LEU A 197 -6.81 -12.17 6.10
CA LEU A 197 -6.48 -11.19 7.12
C LEU A 197 -7.22 -11.51 8.44
N LYS A 198 -6.49 -11.40 9.56
CA LYS A 198 -7.02 -11.66 10.91
C LYS A 198 -7.16 -10.36 11.67
N ARG A 199 -8.40 -9.92 11.93
CA ARG A 199 -8.63 -8.67 12.68
C ARG A 199 -8.13 -8.81 14.11
N ARG A 200 -7.49 -7.78 14.65
CA ARG A 200 -6.97 -7.80 16.04
C ARG A 200 -8.07 -7.97 17.09
N ASN A 201 -9.27 -7.46 16.82
CA ASN A 201 -10.43 -7.58 17.69
C ASN A 201 -11.30 -8.81 17.41
N GLU A 202 -10.85 -9.76 16.58
CA GLU A 202 -11.57 -11.00 16.29
C GLU A 202 -11.54 -11.94 17.51
N GLY A 203 -12.71 -12.39 17.97
CA GLY A 203 -12.80 -13.36 19.06
C GLY A 203 -12.22 -14.72 18.66
N ARG A 204 -11.59 -15.43 19.61
CA ARG A 204 -10.89 -16.70 19.34
C ARG A 204 -11.74 -17.74 18.59
N ILE A 205 -13.00 -17.90 18.97
CA ILE A 205 -13.93 -18.85 18.33
C ILE A 205 -14.24 -18.40 16.89
N ALA A 206 -14.56 -17.11 16.69
CA ALA A 206 -14.82 -16.56 15.37
C ALA A 206 -13.60 -16.74 14.45
N SER A 207 -12.40 -16.52 14.99
CA SER A 207 -11.14 -16.69 14.26
C SER A 207 -10.92 -18.13 13.79
N ILE A 208 -11.20 -19.13 14.64
CA ILE A 208 -11.11 -20.56 14.28
C ILE A 208 -12.13 -20.90 13.20
N VAL A 209 -13.37 -20.43 13.32
CA VAL A 209 -14.43 -20.68 12.31
C VAL A 209 -14.05 -20.06 10.96
N ALA A 210 -13.58 -18.81 10.96
CA ALA A 210 -13.16 -18.12 9.74
C ALA A 210 -11.91 -18.77 9.12
N ASP A 211 -10.95 -19.23 9.93
CA ASP A 211 -9.79 -20.01 9.44
C ASP A 211 -10.21 -21.33 8.79
N ALA A 212 -11.17 -22.05 9.40
CA ALA A 212 -11.69 -23.29 8.84
C ALA A 212 -12.44 -23.07 7.51
N GLN A 213 -13.14 -21.93 7.37
CA GLN A 213 -13.83 -21.54 6.15
C GLN A 213 -12.86 -21.16 5.02
N ASP A 214 -11.71 -20.56 5.34
CA ASP A 214 -10.71 -20.14 4.35
C ASP A 214 -9.78 -21.29 3.89
N LEU A 215 -9.65 -22.35 4.70
CA LEU A 215 -8.74 -23.46 4.45
C LEU A 215 -8.89 -24.13 3.06
N PRO A 216 -10.10 -24.38 2.51
CA PRO A 216 -10.25 -24.95 1.17
C PRO A 216 -9.71 -24.03 0.07
N HIS A 217 -9.91 -22.72 0.22
CA HIS A 217 -9.42 -21.72 -0.72
C HIS A 217 -7.88 -21.65 -0.70
N VAL A 218 -7.28 -21.57 0.49
CA VAL A 218 -5.81 -21.62 0.69
C VAL A 218 -5.22 -22.89 0.08
N SER A 219 -5.85 -24.04 0.35
CA SER A 219 -5.39 -25.35 -0.14
C SER A 219 -5.40 -25.42 -1.67
N ARG A 220 -6.46 -24.89 -2.31
CA ARG A 220 -6.57 -24.83 -3.77
C ARG A 220 -5.50 -23.93 -4.38
N GLN A 221 -5.28 -22.73 -3.83
CA GLN A 221 -4.26 -21.82 -4.33
C GLN A 221 -2.84 -22.39 -4.17
N TRP A 222 -2.56 -23.04 -3.04
CA TRP A 222 -1.28 -23.69 -2.80
C TRP A 222 -1.02 -24.85 -3.78
N LEU A 223 -2.04 -25.66 -4.07
CA LEU A 223 -1.96 -26.73 -5.07
C LEU A 223 -1.67 -26.16 -6.48
N ASN A 224 -2.39 -25.10 -6.88
CA ASN A 224 -2.16 -24.44 -8.18
C ASN A 224 -0.73 -23.91 -8.29
N TRP A 225 -0.22 -23.29 -7.21
CA TRP A 225 1.15 -22.82 -7.15
C TRP A 225 2.18 -23.95 -7.31
N LEU A 226 1.98 -25.09 -6.64
CA LEU A 226 2.84 -26.28 -6.79
C LEU A 226 2.85 -26.81 -8.23
N ILE A 227 1.69 -26.82 -8.88
CA ILE A 227 1.54 -27.31 -10.26
C ILE A 227 2.23 -26.35 -11.25
N SER A 228 2.11 -25.03 -11.05
CA SER A 228 2.72 -24.00 -11.92
C SER A 228 4.25 -23.95 -11.88
N ARG A 229 4.88 -24.65 -10.93
CA ARG A 229 6.35 -24.76 -10.79
C ARG A 229 6.97 -25.95 -11.53
N ARG A 230 6.16 -26.81 -12.16
CA ARG A 230 6.62 -27.89 -13.05
C ARG A 230 6.62 -27.43 -14.50
#